data_AF-A0A6B2K3C7-F1
#
_entry.id   AF-A0A6B2K3C7-F1
#
_cell.length_a   1.000
_cell.length_b   1.000
_cell.length_c   1.000
_cell.angle_alpha   90.00
_cell.angle_beta   90.00
_cell.angle_gamma   90.00
#
_symmetry.space_group_name_H-M   'P 1'
#
loop_
_entity.id
_entity.type
_entity.pdbx_description
1 polymer ?
#
loop_
_entity_poly.entity_id
_entity_poly.type
_entity_poly.pdbx_seq_one_letter_code
_entity_poly.pdbx_strand_id
1 'polypeptide(L)'
;MSNSVPGPALVIFGDSLSDNGNLFAQAEGLIEEDVRLSLAGAGGQASNGTTWAEQVAAPLGIDDPANYAVAGAEAVGRQTIGGFIDEYGLTDALIVPQDDPALEWDMNLSAQVDRFEADWAGADLSATTALIFIGGNDYAALDPTSRYIAADALALAHNVVKTTLHEAEGLLAAGVERVVLTTMPPARFFPAFNELIGEGGAANGAYADVAAYELLMRAHNEILASRVEKLASEGLDVVIADLTPVAASVWDDPMAFGLYAPLTETLADGAGSSFDADQIGFWDELHPTEALHGIIAAHMAHVLAGGIVHEALGFDVTERHQYQGDLLYYGAQKNDAISAGWGEDVIFGGSGNDQVLAGRGDDIVSLGSGKDLAFGGEGDDFLTAASGENVLNAGAGNDALVSGLGETEALGGNGDDVFVFVDPALLGHPDAPASFSIDGGAGHDILYLVLDPESIAADGAALLAGDAATLAGYGVTAKGVDEIALIAGREGIDSALSGYAWYEEASLWNLV
;
A
#
# COMPACT_ATOMS: atom_id res chain seq x y z
N MET A 1 3.23 26.30 -35.52
CA MET A 1 3.17 25.29 -34.44
C MET A 1 3.17 26.12 -33.17
N SER A 2 2.05 26.13 -32.46
CA SER A 2 1.95 26.82 -31.18
C SER A 2 2.86 26.08 -30.20
N ASN A 3 3.83 26.77 -29.59
CA ASN A 3 4.62 26.23 -28.49
C ASN A 3 3.76 26.33 -27.21
N SER A 4 2.69 25.53 -27.10
CA SER A 4 1.99 25.37 -25.82
C SER A 4 2.93 24.71 -24.82
N VAL A 5 2.87 25.15 -23.57
CA VAL A 5 3.60 24.51 -22.47
C VAL A 5 2.95 23.14 -22.24
N PRO A 6 3.72 22.04 -22.15
CA PRO A 6 3.14 20.73 -21.83
C PRO A 6 2.54 20.76 -20.43
N GLY A 7 1.41 20.07 -20.26
CA GLY A 7 0.82 19.80 -18.95
C GLY A 7 1.65 18.83 -18.10
N PRO A 8 1.23 18.57 -16.86
CA PRO A 8 1.84 17.54 -16.03
C PRO A 8 1.54 16.16 -16.63
N ALA A 9 2.45 15.20 -16.47
CA ALA A 9 2.19 13.82 -16.91
C ALA A 9 1.11 13.15 -16.03
N LEU A 10 1.14 13.41 -14.73
CA LEU A 10 0.17 12.95 -13.74
C LEU A 10 -0.35 14.14 -12.93
N VAL A 11 -1.68 14.22 -12.77
CA VAL A 11 -2.34 15.14 -11.83
C VAL A 11 -3.25 14.36 -10.91
N ILE A 12 -3.24 14.68 -9.62
CA ILE A 12 -3.96 13.95 -8.57
C ILE A 12 -4.96 14.88 -7.89
N PHE A 13 -6.18 14.38 -7.72
CA PHE A 13 -7.28 15.01 -7.00
C PHE A 13 -7.81 14.06 -5.93
N GLY A 14 -8.23 14.59 -4.79
CA GLY A 14 -8.76 13.72 -3.74
C GLY A 14 -8.85 14.32 -2.35
N ASP A 15 -8.88 13.42 -1.37
CA ASP A 15 -8.98 13.72 0.06
C ASP A 15 -7.67 13.43 0.82
N SER A 16 -7.76 13.12 2.12
CA SER A 16 -6.61 12.94 3.02
C SER A 16 -5.73 11.76 2.65
N LEU A 17 -6.26 10.75 1.95
CA LEU A 17 -5.45 9.61 1.52
C LEU A 17 -4.52 9.96 0.35
N SER A 18 -4.74 11.09 -0.32
CA SER A 18 -3.92 11.56 -1.45
C SER A 18 -3.28 12.92 -1.20
N ASP A 19 -3.62 13.60 -0.10
CA ASP A 19 -3.11 14.93 0.23
C ASP A 19 -1.62 14.86 0.60
N ASN A 20 -0.80 15.68 -0.08
CA ASN A 20 0.64 15.83 0.19
C ASN A 20 0.96 17.04 1.09
N GLY A 21 -0.01 17.48 1.90
CA GLY A 21 0.12 18.60 2.83
C GLY A 21 -0.55 19.89 2.38
N ASN A 22 -1.43 19.86 1.38
CA ASN A 22 -2.21 20.99 0.91
C ASN A 22 -3.15 21.54 1.99
N LEU A 23 -3.89 20.71 2.73
CA LEU A 23 -4.70 21.21 3.85
C LEU A 23 -3.79 21.86 4.89
N PHE A 24 -2.69 21.18 5.23
CA PHE A 24 -1.73 21.69 6.20
C PHE A 24 -1.15 23.03 5.73
N ALA A 25 -0.71 23.20 4.49
CA ALA A 25 -0.23 24.49 4.00
C ALA A 25 -1.34 25.56 4.02
N GLN A 26 -2.54 25.21 3.56
CA GLN A 26 -3.63 26.16 3.40
C GLN A 26 -4.23 26.63 4.73
N ALA A 27 -4.17 25.81 5.78
CA ALA A 27 -4.58 26.19 7.14
C ALA A 27 -3.56 27.06 7.88
N GLU A 28 -2.43 27.43 7.25
CA GLU A 28 -1.34 28.14 7.93
C GLU A 28 -1.78 29.55 8.28
N GLY A 29 -1.62 29.94 9.55
CA GLY A 29 -2.12 31.22 10.02
C GLY A 29 -3.63 31.24 10.31
N LEU A 30 -4.36 30.12 10.15
CA LEU A 30 -5.80 30.03 10.44
C LEU A 30 -6.09 29.26 11.73
N ILE A 31 -5.33 28.19 11.99
CA ILE A 31 -5.49 27.29 13.16
C ILE A 31 -4.18 27.26 13.96
N GLU A 32 -4.26 27.04 15.27
CA GLU A 32 -3.11 26.80 16.16
C GLU A 32 -2.18 25.68 15.62
N GLU A 33 -0.87 25.87 15.79
CA GLU A 33 0.17 25.00 15.20
C GLU A 33 0.13 23.58 15.76
N ASP A 34 -0.09 23.42 17.06
CA ASP A 34 -0.19 22.12 17.73
C ASP A 34 -1.43 21.34 17.26
N VAL A 35 -2.56 22.01 17.04
CA VAL A 35 -3.76 21.38 16.49
C VAL A 35 -3.52 20.96 15.04
N ARG A 36 -2.88 21.78 14.21
CA ARG A 36 -2.51 21.37 12.84
C ARG A 36 -1.59 20.16 12.82
N LEU A 37 -0.60 20.11 13.70
CA LEU A 37 0.32 18.97 13.87
C LEU A 37 -0.37 17.73 14.47
N SER A 38 -1.61 17.85 14.95
CA SER A 38 -2.43 16.70 15.36
C SER A 38 -3.31 16.16 14.23
N LEU A 39 -3.57 16.96 13.18
CA LEU A 39 -4.34 16.55 12.01
C LEU A 39 -3.48 15.86 10.94
N ALA A 40 -2.16 15.98 11.06
CA ALA A 40 -1.20 15.51 10.09
C ALA A 40 0.12 15.13 10.78
N GLY A 41 0.85 14.17 10.22
CA GLY A 41 2.21 13.87 10.62
C GLY A 41 3.19 14.99 10.25
N ALA A 42 4.48 14.73 10.47
CA ALA A 42 5.53 15.74 10.37
C ALA A 42 5.65 16.43 9.00
N GLY A 43 5.22 15.76 7.92
CA GLY A 43 5.23 16.31 6.55
C GLY A 43 3.96 17.08 6.15
N GLY A 44 2.90 17.07 6.97
CA GLY A 44 1.62 17.68 6.64
C GLY A 44 0.59 16.73 6.01
N GLN A 45 0.98 15.49 5.71
CA GLN A 45 0.09 14.38 5.31
C GLN A 45 -0.64 13.80 6.52
N ALA A 46 -1.81 13.21 6.30
CA ALA A 46 -2.47 12.36 7.31
C ALA A 46 -1.80 10.98 7.40
N SER A 47 -0.49 10.94 7.65
CA SER A 47 0.31 9.72 7.76
C SER A 47 1.62 10.01 8.51
N ASN A 48 2.45 9.00 8.79
CA ASN A 48 3.81 9.21 9.31
C ASN A 48 4.85 9.56 8.22
N GLY A 49 4.45 9.59 6.95
CA GLY A 49 5.31 9.94 5.81
C GLY A 49 4.51 10.24 4.54
N THR A 50 5.08 9.94 3.38
CA THR A 50 4.48 10.26 2.07
C THR A 50 3.24 9.41 1.77
N THR A 51 2.25 10.01 1.12
CA THR A 51 1.04 9.28 0.69
C THR A 51 1.30 8.43 -0.55
N TRP A 52 0.41 7.48 -0.83
CA TRP A 52 0.48 6.65 -2.04
C TRP A 52 0.48 7.50 -3.32
N ALA A 53 -0.20 8.65 -3.29
CA ALA A 53 -0.27 9.61 -4.38
C ALA A 53 1.08 10.25 -4.71
N GLU A 54 1.93 10.44 -3.70
CA GLU A 54 3.30 10.91 -3.90
C GLU A 54 4.21 9.77 -4.37
N GLN A 55 4.04 8.56 -3.80
CA GLN A 55 4.89 7.42 -4.05
C GLN A 55 4.66 6.75 -5.42
N VAL A 56 3.45 6.82 -5.98
CA VAL A 56 3.10 6.16 -7.27
C VAL A 56 3.86 6.72 -8.48
N ALA A 57 4.37 7.93 -8.40
CA ALA A 57 5.01 8.60 -9.53
C ALA A 57 6.38 8.00 -9.89
N ALA A 58 7.18 7.62 -8.89
CA ALA A 58 8.53 7.12 -9.11
C ALA A 58 8.56 5.79 -9.90
N PRO A 59 7.76 4.76 -9.55
CA PRO A 59 7.69 3.52 -10.35
C PRO A 59 7.18 3.75 -11.79
N LEU A 60 6.42 4.82 -12.04
CA LEU A 60 5.95 5.20 -13.37
C LEU A 60 6.97 6.05 -14.16
N GLY A 61 8.13 6.38 -13.56
CA GLY A 61 9.12 7.28 -14.15
C GLY A 61 8.62 8.71 -14.31
N ILE A 62 7.69 9.14 -13.45
CA ILE A 62 7.09 10.48 -13.47
C ILE A 62 7.78 11.34 -12.42
N ASP A 63 8.45 12.39 -12.88
CA ASP A 63 8.99 13.43 -12.01
C ASP A 63 7.90 14.47 -11.70
N ASP A 64 7.74 14.84 -10.43
CA ASP A 64 6.94 15.98 -9.95
C ASP A 64 5.45 15.94 -10.40
N PRO A 65 4.66 14.96 -9.93
CA PRO A 65 3.22 14.93 -10.21
C PRO A 65 2.53 16.16 -9.60
N ALA A 66 1.56 16.74 -10.31
CA ALA A 66 0.75 17.81 -9.76
C ALA A 66 -0.28 17.24 -8.77
N ASN A 67 -0.33 17.73 -7.54
CA ASN A 67 -1.26 17.24 -6.53
C ASN A 67 -2.16 18.36 -6.00
N TYR A 68 -3.47 18.23 -6.24
CA TYR A 68 -4.51 19.15 -5.80
C TYR A 68 -5.41 18.55 -4.72
N ALA A 69 -5.14 17.32 -4.26
CA ALA A 69 -5.90 16.67 -3.19
C ALA A 69 -5.81 17.47 -1.90
N VAL A 70 -6.88 17.46 -1.10
CA VAL A 70 -6.94 18.21 0.16
C VAL A 70 -7.61 17.34 1.21
N ALA A 71 -6.97 17.14 2.35
CA ALA A 71 -7.55 16.41 3.46
C ALA A 71 -8.91 17.02 3.88
N GLY A 72 -9.89 16.16 4.13
CA GLY A 72 -11.27 16.58 4.43
C GLY A 72 -12.10 17.04 3.22
N ALA A 73 -11.58 16.97 1.99
CA ALA A 73 -12.36 17.25 0.79
C ALA A 73 -13.48 16.23 0.58
N GLU A 74 -14.64 16.72 0.15
CA GLU A 74 -15.77 15.91 -0.30
C GLU A 74 -15.89 15.95 -1.83
N ALA A 75 -16.54 14.93 -2.39
CA ALA A 75 -16.95 14.93 -3.79
C ALA A 75 -18.14 15.86 -4.01
N VAL A 76 -19.11 15.86 -3.09
CA VAL A 76 -20.40 16.55 -3.24
C VAL A 76 -20.42 17.84 -2.42
N GLY A 77 -21.03 18.88 -2.97
CA GLY A 77 -21.31 20.11 -2.21
C GLY A 77 -20.12 21.06 -2.15
N ARG A 78 -20.01 21.82 -1.06
CA ARG A 78 -18.96 22.81 -0.83
C ARG A 78 -18.50 22.73 0.62
N GLN A 79 -17.41 22.00 0.85
CA GLN A 79 -16.68 22.00 2.11
C GLN A 79 -15.62 23.11 2.05
N THR A 80 -15.69 24.04 3.00
CA THR A 80 -14.65 25.05 3.17
C THR A 80 -13.79 24.71 4.38
N ILE A 81 -12.64 25.37 4.52
CA ILE A 81 -11.80 25.22 5.71
C ILE A 81 -12.59 25.52 7.00
N GLY A 82 -13.42 26.56 6.99
CA GLY A 82 -14.32 26.87 8.11
C GLY A 82 -15.33 25.75 8.38
N GLY A 83 -15.93 25.18 7.33
CA GLY A 83 -16.84 24.04 7.44
C GLY A 83 -16.16 22.81 8.07
N PHE A 84 -14.96 22.49 7.60
CA PHE A 84 -14.13 21.42 8.16
C PHE A 84 -13.80 21.67 9.63
N ILE A 85 -13.38 22.88 9.99
CA ILE A 85 -13.10 23.24 11.37
C ILE A 85 -14.32 23.07 12.26
N ASP A 86 -15.50 23.48 11.80
CA ASP A 86 -16.75 23.34 12.55
C ASP A 86 -17.19 21.87 12.69
N GLU A 87 -17.06 21.09 11.62
CA GLU A 87 -17.40 19.67 11.58
C GLU A 87 -16.57 18.83 12.57
N TYR A 88 -15.27 19.10 12.61
CA TYR A 88 -14.34 18.40 13.50
C TYR A 88 -14.22 19.05 14.90
N GLY A 89 -15.03 20.07 15.19
CA GLY A 89 -15.06 20.72 16.50
C GLY A 89 -13.77 21.47 16.87
N LEU A 90 -13.06 21.98 15.86
CA LEU A 90 -11.77 22.66 15.99
C LEU A 90 -11.90 24.18 16.14
N THR A 91 -13.12 24.69 16.28
CA THR A 91 -13.41 26.13 16.32
C THR A 91 -12.63 26.88 17.41
N ASP A 92 -12.36 26.23 18.55
CA ASP A 92 -11.59 26.83 19.66
C ASP A 92 -10.09 26.99 19.33
N ALA A 93 -9.60 26.30 18.30
CA ALA A 93 -8.21 26.37 17.82
C ALA A 93 -7.99 27.45 16.74
N LEU A 94 -9.03 28.21 16.38
CA LEU A 94 -8.90 29.29 15.40
C LEU A 94 -8.05 30.44 15.97
N ILE A 95 -7.04 30.86 15.20
CA ILE A 95 -6.24 32.07 15.51
C ILE A 95 -6.72 33.30 14.73
N VAL A 96 -7.76 33.12 13.90
CA VAL A 96 -8.49 34.15 13.16
C VAL A 96 -9.95 34.22 13.62
N PRO A 97 -10.69 35.32 13.37
CA PRO A 97 -12.14 35.34 13.59
C PRO A 97 -12.88 34.27 12.78
N GLN A 98 -13.99 33.72 13.31
CA GLN A 98 -14.82 32.73 12.61
C GLN A 98 -15.40 33.23 11.28
N ASP A 99 -15.50 34.55 11.08
CA ASP A 99 -15.95 35.17 9.83
C ASP A 99 -14.80 35.61 8.92
N ASP A 100 -13.56 35.15 9.17
CA ASP A 100 -12.42 35.44 8.30
C ASP A 100 -12.63 34.86 6.89
N PRO A 101 -12.50 35.66 5.82
CA PRO A 101 -12.69 35.20 4.45
C PRO A 101 -11.77 34.05 4.03
N ALA A 102 -10.62 33.84 4.69
CA ALA A 102 -9.75 32.71 4.39
C ALA A 102 -10.40 31.36 4.73
N LEU A 103 -11.36 31.33 5.65
CA LEU A 103 -12.14 30.14 6.01
C LEU A 103 -13.16 29.72 4.95
N GLU A 104 -13.41 30.57 3.94
CA GLU A 104 -14.31 30.28 2.81
C GLU A 104 -13.62 29.57 1.64
N TRP A 105 -12.32 29.27 1.79
CA TRP A 105 -11.55 28.54 0.77
C TRP A 105 -12.12 27.14 0.59
N ASP A 106 -12.52 26.83 -0.64
CA ASP A 106 -13.25 25.61 -1.00
C ASP A 106 -12.28 24.45 -1.27
N MET A 107 -12.50 23.35 -0.55
CA MET A 107 -11.63 22.18 -0.50
C MET A 107 -12.07 21.08 -1.47
N ASN A 108 -13.35 21.08 -1.88
CA ASN A 108 -13.98 19.97 -2.57
C ASN A 108 -13.43 19.72 -3.97
N LEU A 109 -13.70 18.53 -4.49
CA LEU A 109 -13.22 18.07 -5.79
C LEU A 109 -13.40 19.11 -6.91
N SER A 110 -14.60 19.69 -7.02
CA SER A 110 -14.88 20.72 -8.04
C SER A 110 -13.95 21.94 -7.93
N ALA A 111 -13.64 22.39 -6.71
CA ALA A 111 -12.72 23.48 -6.49
C ALA A 111 -11.26 23.08 -6.75
N GLN A 112 -10.89 21.81 -6.53
CA GLN A 112 -9.58 21.28 -6.91
C GLN A 112 -9.41 21.29 -8.44
N VAL A 113 -10.42 20.85 -9.18
CA VAL A 113 -10.44 20.86 -10.65
C VAL A 113 -10.42 22.29 -11.19
N ASP A 114 -11.20 23.22 -10.62
CA ASP A 114 -11.17 24.64 -10.98
C ASP A 114 -9.76 25.25 -10.85
N ARG A 115 -9.03 24.89 -9.78
CA ARG A 115 -7.65 25.35 -9.58
C ARG A 115 -6.70 24.78 -10.64
N PHE A 116 -6.80 23.49 -10.93
CA PHE A 116 -6.01 22.85 -11.99
C PHE A 116 -6.25 23.50 -13.36
N GLU A 117 -7.52 23.68 -13.75
CA GLU A 117 -7.85 24.32 -15.03
C GLU A 117 -7.32 25.75 -15.13
N ALA A 118 -7.31 26.49 -14.00
CA ALA A 118 -6.76 27.83 -13.92
C ALA A 118 -5.23 27.85 -14.07
N ASP A 119 -4.53 26.96 -13.36
CA ASP A 119 -3.07 26.89 -13.37
C ASP A 119 -2.52 26.45 -14.74
N TRP A 120 -3.24 25.55 -15.42
CA TRP A 120 -2.84 24.98 -16.72
C TRP A 120 -3.60 25.56 -17.90
N ALA A 121 -4.21 26.74 -17.74
CA ALA A 121 -4.95 27.42 -18.78
C ALA A 121 -4.10 27.64 -20.05
N GLY A 122 -4.46 26.94 -21.14
CA GLY A 122 -3.77 27.02 -22.43
C GLY A 122 -2.53 26.12 -22.56
N ALA A 123 -2.27 25.26 -21.59
CA ALA A 123 -1.31 24.17 -21.71
C ALA A 123 -1.82 23.07 -22.67
N ASP A 124 -0.90 22.21 -23.12
CA ASP A 124 -1.24 20.98 -23.84
C ASP A 124 -1.37 19.82 -22.85
N LEU A 125 -2.60 19.40 -22.57
CA LEU A 125 -2.93 18.34 -21.61
C LEU A 125 -3.08 16.96 -22.26
N SER A 126 -2.76 16.84 -23.55
CA SER A 126 -2.99 15.60 -24.33
C SER A 126 -2.10 14.41 -23.96
N ALA A 127 -1.20 14.58 -23.00
CA ALA A 127 -0.38 13.52 -22.38
C ALA A 127 -0.58 13.48 -20.85
N THR A 128 -1.58 14.18 -20.33
CA THR A 128 -1.89 14.23 -18.90
C THR A 128 -2.84 13.11 -18.54
N THR A 129 -2.48 12.33 -17.54
CA THR A 129 -3.40 11.42 -16.82
C THR A 129 -3.85 12.11 -15.54
N ALA A 130 -5.16 12.23 -15.35
CA ALA A 130 -5.74 12.66 -14.08
C ALA A 130 -6.16 11.48 -13.24
N LEU A 131 -5.88 11.51 -11.94
CA LEU A 131 -6.29 10.51 -10.98
C LEU A 131 -7.21 11.15 -9.95
N ILE A 132 -8.30 10.47 -9.61
CA ILE A 132 -9.26 10.93 -8.60
C ILE A 132 -9.53 9.83 -7.57
N PHE A 133 -9.18 10.10 -6.31
CA PHE A 133 -9.58 9.32 -5.14
C PHE A 133 -10.37 10.22 -4.19
N ILE A 134 -11.70 10.06 -4.14
CA ILE A 134 -12.57 10.97 -3.38
C ILE A 134 -13.88 10.29 -3.01
N GLY A 135 -14.47 10.71 -1.89
CA GLY A 135 -15.83 10.34 -1.50
C GLY A 135 -15.93 9.72 -0.11
N GLY A 136 -14.81 9.40 0.53
CA GLY A 136 -14.80 8.82 1.88
C GLY A 136 -15.44 9.76 2.91
N ASN A 137 -15.12 11.06 2.84
CA ASN A 137 -15.69 12.07 3.73
C ASN A 137 -17.20 12.23 3.55
N ASP A 138 -17.72 12.19 2.32
CA ASP A 138 -19.16 12.25 2.04
C ASP A 138 -19.95 11.13 2.75
N TYR A 139 -19.29 10.02 3.07
CA TYR A 139 -19.91 8.84 3.69
C TYR A 139 -20.11 8.96 5.19
N ALA A 140 -19.51 9.96 5.84
CA ALA A 140 -19.86 10.34 7.21
C ALA A 140 -21.34 10.76 7.36
N ALA A 141 -22.00 11.15 6.26
CA ALA A 141 -23.42 11.51 6.25
C ALA A 141 -24.39 10.30 6.35
N LEU A 142 -23.89 9.07 6.28
CA LEU A 142 -24.73 7.87 6.42
C LEU A 142 -25.25 7.75 7.86
N ASP A 143 -26.57 7.67 8.05
CA ASP A 143 -27.17 7.28 9.34
C ASP A 143 -27.29 5.74 9.40
N PRO A 144 -26.39 5.03 10.11
CA PRO A 144 -26.42 3.56 10.17
C PRO A 144 -27.67 3.03 10.90
N THR A 145 -28.39 3.89 11.65
CA THR A 145 -29.60 3.49 12.36
C THR A 145 -30.87 3.61 11.50
N SER A 146 -30.73 4.10 10.27
CA SER A 146 -31.87 4.29 9.36
C SER A 146 -32.57 2.97 9.05
N ARG A 147 -33.91 2.97 9.19
CA ARG A 147 -34.75 1.86 8.73
C ARG A 147 -34.73 1.66 7.21
N TYR A 148 -34.14 2.60 6.46
CA TYR A 148 -33.98 2.58 5.02
C TYR A 148 -32.51 2.52 4.61
N ILE A 149 -31.62 2.00 5.47
CA ILE A 149 -30.17 2.04 5.29
C ILE A 149 -29.69 1.66 3.89
N ALA A 150 -30.25 0.62 3.27
CA ALA A 150 -29.86 0.21 1.93
C ALA A 150 -30.21 1.26 0.84
N ALA A 151 -31.35 1.95 0.97
CA ALA A 151 -31.74 3.00 0.04
C ALA A 151 -30.93 4.28 0.27
N ASP A 152 -30.63 4.59 1.53
CA ASP A 152 -29.83 5.76 1.90
C ASP A 152 -28.38 5.60 1.43
N ALA A 153 -27.78 4.42 1.66
CA ALA A 153 -26.46 4.06 1.16
C ALA A 153 -26.38 4.15 -0.37
N LEU A 154 -27.35 3.55 -1.08
CA LEU A 154 -27.40 3.61 -2.55
C LEU A 154 -27.52 5.05 -3.07
N ALA A 155 -28.34 5.89 -2.42
CA ALA A 155 -28.52 7.29 -2.79
C ALA A 155 -27.24 8.10 -2.59
N LEU A 156 -26.54 7.88 -1.48
CA LEU A 156 -25.28 8.54 -1.15
C LEU A 156 -24.18 8.14 -2.13
N ALA A 157 -23.97 6.82 -2.34
CA ALA A 157 -23.05 6.29 -3.34
C ALA A 157 -23.32 6.86 -4.74
N HIS A 158 -24.58 6.86 -5.16
CA HIS A 158 -24.96 7.41 -6.46
C HIS A 158 -24.60 8.89 -6.61
N ASN A 159 -24.79 9.72 -5.58
CA ASN A 159 -24.49 11.15 -5.65
C ASN A 159 -22.99 11.42 -5.72
N VAL A 160 -22.19 10.70 -4.92
CA VAL A 160 -20.72 10.79 -4.95
C VAL A 160 -20.17 10.37 -6.31
N VAL A 161 -20.55 9.18 -6.81
CA VAL A 161 -20.08 8.69 -8.12
C VAL A 161 -20.52 9.62 -9.24
N LYS A 162 -21.76 10.10 -9.22
CA LYS A 162 -22.27 11.02 -10.25
C LYS A 162 -21.45 12.32 -10.29
N THR A 163 -21.09 12.87 -9.13
CA THR A 163 -20.34 14.14 -9.06
C THR A 163 -18.90 13.93 -9.50
N THR A 164 -18.27 12.85 -9.03
CA THR A 164 -16.90 12.46 -9.46
C THR A 164 -16.82 12.30 -10.98
N LEU A 165 -17.80 11.63 -11.61
CA LEU A 165 -17.85 11.47 -13.07
C LEU A 165 -18.09 12.79 -13.81
N HIS A 166 -18.82 13.74 -13.21
CA HIS A 166 -19.03 15.06 -13.80
C HIS A 166 -17.69 15.81 -13.93
N GLU A 167 -16.88 15.79 -12.87
CA GLU A 167 -15.56 16.41 -12.87
C GLU A 167 -14.59 15.68 -13.82
N ALA A 168 -14.66 14.34 -13.89
CA ALA A 168 -13.90 13.55 -14.86
C ALA A 168 -14.22 13.92 -16.32
N GLU A 169 -15.50 14.06 -16.67
CA GLU A 169 -15.92 14.54 -18.00
C GLU A 169 -15.41 15.96 -18.28
N GLY A 170 -15.38 16.83 -17.25
CA GLY A 170 -14.83 18.18 -17.32
C GLY A 170 -13.34 18.19 -17.68
N LEU A 171 -12.53 17.39 -16.97
CA LEU A 171 -11.09 17.25 -17.24
C LEU A 171 -10.82 16.76 -18.68
N LEU A 172 -11.56 15.76 -19.15
CA LEU A 172 -11.45 15.30 -20.55
C LEU A 172 -11.83 16.41 -21.54
N ALA A 173 -12.86 17.20 -21.23
CA ALA A 173 -13.27 18.34 -22.06
C ALA A 173 -12.22 19.48 -22.06
N ALA A 174 -11.45 19.63 -20.96
CA ALA A 174 -10.32 20.55 -20.85
C ALA A 174 -9.07 20.06 -21.63
N GLY A 175 -9.06 18.80 -22.06
CA GLY A 175 -8.02 18.22 -22.93
C GLY A 175 -7.09 17.23 -22.25
N VAL A 176 -7.37 16.85 -20.99
CA VAL A 176 -6.70 15.72 -20.31
C VAL A 176 -6.92 14.45 -21.13
N GLU A 177 -5.88 13.64 -21.30
CA GLU A 177 -5.92 12.43 -22.13
C GLU A 177 -6.79 11.34 -21.50
N ARG A 178 -6.55 11.06 -20.21
CA ARG A 178 -7.15 9.96 -19.45
C ARG A 178 -7.54 10.42 -18.05
N VAL A 179 -8.67 9.92 -17.56
CA VAL A 179 -9.05 10.03 -16.14
C VAL A 179 -9.11 8.64 -15.50
N VAL A 180 -8.44 8.47 -14.37
CA VAL A 180 -8.41 7.27 -13.56
C VAL A 180 -9.20 7.52 -12.29
N LEU A 181 -10.22 6.72 -12.04
CA LEU A 181 -11.04 6.78 -10.83
C LEU A 181 -10.74 5.57 -9.97
N THR A 182 -10.56 5.75 -8.66
CA THR A 182 -10.30 4.61 -7.77
C THR A 182 -11.59 3.98 -7.27
N THR A 183 -11.60 2.67 -7.04
CA THR A 183 -12.63 2.06 -6.20
C THR A 183 -12.43 2.47 -4.74
N MET A 184 -13.51 2.39 -3.95
CA MET A 184 -13.44 2.48 -2.51
C MET A 184 -12.96 1.15 -1.92
N PRO A 185 -11.95 1.14 -1.04
CA PRO A 185 -11.61 -0.05 -0.26
C PRO A 185 -12.82 -0.55 0.54
N PRO A 186 -12.90 -1.87 0.82
CA PRO A 186 -13.95 -2.39 1.69
C PRO A 186 -13.84 -1.76 3.08
N ALA A 187 -14.96 -1.45 3.74
CA ALA A 187 -14.96 -0.74 5.02
C ALA A 187 -14.13 -1.46 6.08
N ARG A 188 -14.18 -2.80 6.12
CA ARG A 188 -13.38 -3.64 7.04
C ARG A 188 -11.86 -3.45 6.92
N PHE A 189 -11.37 -2.88 5.82
CA PHE A 189 -9.95 -2.57 5.64
C PHE A 189 -9.45 -1.59 6.70
N PHE A 190 -10.28 -0.60 7.08
CA PHE A 190 -9.86 0.42 8.03
C PHE A 190 -10.15 0.00 9.48
N PRO A 191 -9.22 0.23 10.42
CA PRO A 191 -9.40 -0.09 11.83
C PRO A 191 -10.67 0.52 12.45
N ALA A 192 -11.07 1.72 12.03
CA ALA A 192 -12.27 2.42 12.50
C ALA A 192 -13.57 1.61 12.33
N PHE A 193 -13.64 0.70 11.35
CA PHE A 193 -14.81 -0.14 11.08
C PHE A 193 -14.61 -1.59 11.53
N ASN A 194 -13.61 -1.90 12.33
CA ASN A 194 -13.32 -3.28 12.71
C ASN A 194 -14.04 -3.70 14.00
N GLU A 195 -14.87 -4.76 13.93
CA GLU A 195 -15.55 -5.35 15.12
C GLU A 195 -14.58 -6.02 16.12
N LEU A 196 -13.30 -6.22 15.76
CA LEU A 196 -12.25 -6.67 16.68
C LEU A 196 -11.94 -5.66 17.79
N ILE A 197 -12.48 -4.43 17.70
CA ILE A 197 -12.71 -3.55 18.84
C ILE A 197 -13.83 -4.17 19.71
N GLY A 198 -13.51 -5.28 20.37
CA GLY A 198 -14.36 -5.86 21.38
C GLY A 198 -14.52 -4.86 22.53
N GLU A 199 -15.76 -4.44 22.81
CA GLU A 199 -16.19 -3.71 24.02
C GLU A 199 -15.10 -2.84 24.70
N GLY A 200 -14.48 -1.89 23.99
CA GLY A 200 -13.23 -1.30 24.51
C GLY A 200 -12.74 0.06 24.02
N GLY A 201 -12.79 0.41 22.73
CA GLY A 201 -12.37 1.75 22.28
C GLY A 201 -12.25 1.87 20.76
N ALA A 202 -12.82 2.86 20.08
CA ALA A 202 -13.21 4.18 20.55
C ALA A 202 -14.68 4.33 21.00
N ALA A 203 -14.84 5.16 22.02
CA ALA A 203 -16.12 5.69 22.45
C ALA A 203 -16.62 6.71 21.42
N ASN A 204 -17.37 6.28 20.42
CA ASN A 204 -18.46 7.03 19.77
C ASN A 204 -19.13 6.14 18.72
N GLY A 205 -20.44 5.95 18.80
CA GLY A 205 -21.22 5.11 17.89
C GLY A 205 -21.35 5.62 16.45
N ALA A 206 -20.31 6.21 15.86
CA ALA A 206 -20.28 6.73 14.49
C ALA A 206 -20.17 5.61 13.43
N TYR A 207 -19.54 4.47 13.78
CA TYR A 207 -19.28 3.35 12.86
C TYR A 207 -19.84 2.01 13.34
N ALA A 208 -20.91 2.04 14.15
CA ALA A 208 -21.45 0.86 14.85
C ALA A 208 -22.09 -0.22 13.95
N ASP A 209 -22.17 -0.02 12.63
CA ASP A 209 -22.70 -0.99 11.66
C ASP A 209 -21.77 -1.12 10.45
N VAL A 210 -20.73 -1.95 10.58
CA VAL A 210 -19.78 -2.27 9.51
C VAL A 210 -20.50 -2.74 8.26
N ALA A 211 -21.60 -3.49 8.41
CA ALA A 211 -22.36 -4.00 7.27
C ALA A 211 -23.03 -2.88 6.46
N ALA A 212 -23.42 -1.77 7.10
CA ALA A 212 -23.96 -0.60 6.42
C ALA A 212 -22.91 0.11 5.55
N TYR A 213 -21.70 0.33 6.08
CA TYR A 213 -20.60 0.94 5.33
C TYR A 213 -20.06 0.00 4.24
N GLU A 214 -19.96 -1.29 4.52
CA GLU A 214 -19.65 -2.32 3.53
C GLU A 214 -20.65 -2.33 2.36
N LEU A 215 -21.95 -2.18 2.64
CA LEU A 215 -22.99 -2.04 1.61
C LEU A 215 -22.80 -0.75 0.80
N LEU A 216 -22.46 0.36 1.48
CA LEU A 216 -22.21 1.65 0.85
C LEU A 216 -21.00 1.61 -0.10
N MET A 217 -19.86 1.08 0.34
CA MET A 217 -18.65 0.95 -0.49
C MET A 217 -18.89 0.01 -1.68
N ARG A 218 -19.59 -1.10 -1.47
CA ARG A 218 -20.02 -1.97 -2.58
C ARG A 218 -20.92 -1.25 -3.58
N ALA A 219 -21.91 -0.51 -3.09
CA ALA A 219 -22.80 0.27 -3.96
C ALA A 219 -22.03 1.34 -4.74
N HIS A 220 -21.05 2.03 -4.13
CA HIS A 220 -20.15 2.94 -4.83
C HIS A 220 -19.47 2.24 -5.99
N ASN A 221 -18.75 1.14 -5.70
CA ASN A 221 -17.91 0.46 -6.69
C ASN A 221 -18.74 -0.13 -7.83
N GLU A 222 -19.91 -0.72 -7.55
CA GLU A 222 -20.83 -1.24 -8.57
C GLU A 222 -21.39 -0.13 -9.48
N ILE A 223 -21.78 1.02 -8.89
CA ILE A 223 -22.25 2.17 -9.67
C ILE A 223 -21.11 2.73 -10.51
N LEU A 224 -19.92 2.91 -9.93
CA LEU A 224 -18.73 3.42 -10.62
C LEU A 224 -18.40 2.55 -11.84
N ALA A 225 -18.27 1.24 -11.64
CA ALA A 225 -18.00 0.27 -12.71
C ALA A 225 -19.01 0.36 -13.85
N SER A 226 -20.31 0.35 -13.53
CA SER A 226 -21.37 0.45 -14.54
C SER A 226 -21.34 1.77 -15.32
N ARG A 227 -20.96 2.88 -14.66
CA ARG A 227 -20.93 4.20 -15.29
C ARG A 227 -19.67 4.43 -16.11
N VAL A 228 -18.52 3.97 -15.64
CA VAL A 228 -17.27 4.03 -16.40
C VAL A 228 -17.36 3.17 -17.66
N GLU A 229 -17.94 1.96 -17.59
CA GLU A 229 -18.21 1.13 -18.78
C GLU A 229 -19.06 1.90 -19.81
N LYS A 230 -20.05 2.66 -19.34
CA LYS A 230 -20.87 3.51 -20.22
C LYS A 230 -20.05 4.62 -20.87
N LEU A 231 -19.20 5.35 -20.13
CA LEU A 231 -18.34 6.41 -20.68
C LEU A 231 -17.33 5.84 -21.70
N ALA A 232 -16.72 4.70 -21.40
CA ALA A 232 -15.85 3.99 -22.33
C ALA A 232 -16.58 3.62 -23.63
N SER A 233 -17.84 3.18 -23.54
CA SER A 233 -18.68 2.90 -24.73
C SER A 233 -19.00 4.16 -25.57
N GLU A 234 -18.88 5.34 -24.97
CA GLU A 234 -19.04 6.66 -25.61
C GLU A 234 -17.70 7.21 -26.14
N GLY A 235 -16.60 6.48 -25.94
CA GLY A 235 -15.25 6.80 -26.45
C GLY A 235 -14.42 7.72 -25.55
N LEU A 236 -14.83 7.90 -24.29
CA LEU A 236 -14.07 8.64 -23.29
C LEU A 236 -13.07 7.70 -22.59
N ASP A 237 -11.82 8.13 -22.43
CA ASP A 237 -10.80 7.37 -21.70
C ASP A 237 -10.92 7.64 -20.19
N VAL A 238 -11.94 7.01 -19.60
CA VAL A 238 -12.10 6.91 -18.15
C VAL A 238 -11.90 5.45 -17.76
N VAL A 239 -11.00 5.20 -16.82
CA VAL A 239 -10.68 3.84 -16.34
C VAL A 239 -10.79 3.77 -14.83
N ILE A 240 -10.95 2.56 -14.32
CA ILE A 240 -10.99 2.30 -12.88
C ILE A 240 -9.64 1.70 -12.47
N ALA A 241 -9.04 2.27 -11.43
CA ALA A 241 -8.00 1.60 -10.68
C ALA A 241 -8.63 0.92 -9.47
N ASP A 242 -8.65 -0.41 -9.47
CA ASP A 242 -9.37 -1.18 -8.46
C ASP A 242 -8.48 -1.50 -7.26
N LEU A 243 -8.69 -0.81 -6.14
CA LEU A 243 -7.99 -1.01 -4.89
C LEU A 243 -8.54 -2.18 -4.06
N THR A 244 -9.66 -2.78 -4.46
CA THR A 244 -10.28 -3.85 -3.68
C THR A 244 -9.40 -5.10 -3.51
N PRO A 245 -8.60 -5.55 -4.51
CA PRO A 245 -7.73 -6.71 -4.36
C PRO A 245 -6.64 -6.48 -3.30
N VAL A 246 -5.86 -5.40 -3.43
CA VAL A 246 -4.77 -5.10 -2.49
C VAL A 246 -5.29 -4.88 -1.06
N ALA A 247 -6.40 -4.16 -0.92
CA ALA A 247 -7.01 -3.93 0.39
C ALA A 247 -7.52 -5.24 1.02
N ALA A 248 -8.08 -6.15 0.22
CA ALA A 248 -8.53 -7.46 0.70
C ALA A 248 -7.36 -8.36 1.10
N SER A 249 -6.26 -8.36 0.34
CA SER A 249 -5.07 -9.17 0.63
C SER A 249 -4.30 -8.67 1.85
N VAL A 250 -4.09 -7.36 1.98
CA VAL A 250 -3.48 -6.78 3.19
C VAL A 250 -4.32 -7.09 4.43
N TRP A 251 -5.64 -7.03 4.30
CA TRP A 251 -6.53 -7.38 5.40
C TRP A 251 -6.48 -8.87 5.76
N ASP A 252 -6.32 -9.74 4.75
CA ASP A 252 -6.25 -11.18 4.95
C ASP A 252 -4.96 -11.59 5.66
N ASP A 253 -3.83 -11.14 5.12
CA ASP A 253 -2.51 -11.47 5.62
C ASP A 253 -1.58 -10.25 5.52
N PRO A 254 -1.61 -9.34 6.52
CA PRO A 254 -0.77 -8.15 6.51
C PRO A 254 0.72 -8.52 6.53
N MET A 255 1.08 -9.66 7.12
CA MET A 255 2.48 -10.09 7.19
C MET A 255 3.04 -10.51 5.83
N ALA A 256 2.19 -10.89 4.86
CA ALA A 256 2.61 -11.09 3.47
C ALA A 256 3.15 -9.81 2.82
N PHE A 257 2.92 -8.64 3.44
CA PHE A 257 3.40 -7.33 3.02
C PHE A 257 4.36 -6.69 4.05
N GLY A 258 4.98 -7.52 4.91
CA GLY A 258 5.90 -7.04 5.95
C GLY A 258 5.24 -6.23 7.08
N LEU A 259 3.91 -6.19 7.15
CA LEU A 259 3.18 -5.56 8.24
C LEU A 259 2.96 -6.57 9.38
N TYR A 260 3.90 -6.63 10.32
CA TYR A 260 3.90 -7.61 11.42
C TYR A 260 3.02 -7.20 12.60
N ALA A 261 2.73 -5.91 12.76
CA ALA A 261 1.80 -5.47 13.80
C ALA A 261 0.36 -5.83 13.42
N PRO A 262 -0.52 -6.12 14.40
CA PRO A 262 -1.96 -6.21 14.13
C PRO A 262 -2.46 -4.92 13.48
N LEU A 263 -3.30 -5.00 12.44
CA LEU A 263 -3.83 -3.81 11.75
C LEU A 263 -4.60 -2.84 12.67
N THR A 264 -5.06 -3.29 13.83
CA THR A 264 -5.70 -2.44 14.85
C THR A 264 -4.71 -1.60 15.67
N GLU A 265 -3.42 -1.88 15.59
CA GLU A 265 -2.38 -1.09 16.23
C GLU A 265 -2.02 0.12 15.35
N THR A 266 -2.03 1.32 15.94
CA THR A 266 -1.79 2.57 15.21
C THR A 266 -0.60 3.35 15.79
N LEU A 267 0.06 4.18 14.97
CA LEU A 267 1.20 4.99 15.40
C LEU A 267 0.81 6.25 16.20
N ALA A 268 -0.28 6.91 15.82
CA ALA A 268 -0.68 8.21 16.36
C ALA A 268 -1.15 8.14 17.83
N ASP A 269 -1.55 6.95 18.30
CA ASP A 269 -2.02 6.74 19.68
C ASP A 269 -0.92 6.90 20.75
N GLY A 270 0.36 7.02 20.35
CA GLY A 270 1.46 7.35 21.24
C GLY A 270 1.78 6.31 22.32
N ALA A 271 1.14 5.14 22.28
CA ALA A 271 1.56 3.97 23.01
C ALA A 271 2.79 3.41 22.28
N GLY A 272 3.96 3.40 22.94
CA GLY A 272 5.16 2.83 22.33
C GLY A 272 4.89 1.42 21.83
N SER A 273 4.95 1.23 20.51
CA SER A 273 4.84 -0.08 19.88
C SER A 273 6.14 -0.86 20.07
N SER A 274 6.04 -2.18 20.10
CA SER A 274 7.20 -3.07 19.97
C SER A 274 7.63 -3.28 18.51
N PHE A 275 6.86 -2.76 17.56
CA PHE A 275 7.10 -2.84 16.13
C PHE A 275 7.69 -1.53 15.61
N ASP A 276 8.54 -1.63 14.59
CA ASP A 276 9.01 -0.48 13.84
C ASP A 276 7.88 0.09 12.98
N ALA A 277 7.99 1.38 12.61
CA ALA A 277 6.88 2.11 11.97
C ALA A 277 6.46 1.53 10.60
N ASP A 278 7.38 0.88 9.90
CA ASP A 278 7.17 0.21 8.61
C ASP A 278 6.52 -1.19 8.75
N GLN A 279 6.40 -1.70 9.97
CA GLN A 279 5.69 -2.95 10.28
C GLN A 279 4.25 -2.71 10.73
N ILE A 280 3.84 -1.44 10.87
CA ILE A 280 2.52 -1.04 11.32
C ILE A 280 1.75 -0.52 10.11
N GLY A 281 0.55 -1.06 9.86
CA GLY A 281 -0.23 -0.70 8.67
C GLY A 281 -0.91 0.66 8.74
N PHE A 282 -1.28 1.12 9.94
CA PHE A 282 -2.11 2.31 10.10
C PHE A 282 -1.47 3.38 11.01
N TRP A 283 -1.51 4.63 10.55
CA TRP A 283 -1.08 5.78 11.35
C TRP A 283 -2.13 6.15 12.38
N ASP A 284 -3.40 6.20 12.00
CA ASP A 284 -4.56 6.33 12.89
C ASP A 284 -5.67 5.33 12.48
N GLU A 285 -6.88 5.43 13.03
CA GLU A 285 -7.96 4.47 12.73
C GLU A 285 -8.45 4.46 11.27
N LEU A 286 -8.07 5.44 10.44
CA LEU A 286 -8.50 5.59 9.05
C LEU A 286 -7.34 5.70 8.05
N HIS A 287 -6.20 6.26 8.46
CA HIS A 287 -5.14 6.62 7.55
C HIS A 287 -3.97 5.64 7.63
N PRO A 288 -3.50 5.10 6.47
CA PRO A 288 -2.33 4.23 6.40
C PRO A 288 -1.03 4.88 6.90
N THR A 289 -0.08 4.05 7.33
CA THR A 289 1.32 4.49 7.45
C THR A 289 1.95 4.68 6.07
N GLU A 290 3.14 5.28 6.02
CA GLU A 290 3.95 5.41 4.81
C GLU A 290 4.21 4.04 4.14
N ALA A 291 4.40 2.98 4.93
CA ALA A 291 4.61 1.63 4.43
C ALA A 291 3.38 1.07 3.70
N LEU A 292 2.19 1.18 4.32
CA LEU A 292 0.96 0.75 3.66
C LEU A 292 0.58 1.67 2.49
N HIS A 293 0.93 2.95 2.53
CA HIS A 293 0.86 3.83 1.35
C HIS A 293 1.78 3.37 0.22
N GLY A 294 2.99 2.86 0.51
CA GLY A 294 3.89 2.28 -0.47
C GLY A 294 3.32 1.05 -1.15
N ILE A 295 2.74 0.13 -0.38
CA ILE A 295 2.05 -1.06 -0.92
C ILE A 295 0.90 -0.65 -1.86
N ILE A 296 0.09 0.35 -1.46
CA ILE A 296 -0.98 0.88 -2.31
C ILE A 296 -0.40 1.55 -3.57
N ALA A 297 0.71 2.28 -3.45
CA ALA A 297 1.37 2.93 -4.58
C ALA A 297 1.94 1.93 -5.58
N ALA A 298 2.58 0.85 -5.13
CA ALA A 298 3.10 -0.22 -5.97
C ALA A 298 1.98 -0.90 -6.77
N HIS A 299 0.87 -1.22 -6.09
CA HIS A 299 -0.35 -1.71 -6.76
C HIS A 299 -0.87 -0.73 -7.80
N MET A 300 -0.99 0.55 -7.43
CA MET A 300 -1.49 1.59 -8.32
C MET A 300 -0.58 1.80 -9.53
N ALA A 301 0.74 1.75 -9.35
CA ALA A 301 1.70 1.85 -10.44
C ALA A 301 1.54 0.70 -11.43
N HIS A 302 1.39 -0.54 -10.95
CA HIS A 302 1.12 -1.71 -11.80
C HIS A 302 -0.15 -1.51 -12.64
N VAL A 303 -1.24 -1.08 -12.00
CA VAL A 303 -2.52 -0.82 -12.67
C VAL A 303 -2.41 0.30 -13.70
N LEU A 304 -1.73 1.40 -13.36
CA LEU A 304 -1.55 2.56 -14.23
C LEU A 304 -0.63 2.28 -15.42
N ALA A 305 0.36 1.39 -15.26
CA ALA A 305 1.20 0.88 -16.34
C ALA A 305 0.44 -0.07 -17.30
N GLY A 306 -0.80 -0.43 -16.97
CA GLY A 306 -1.63 -1.36 -17.75
C GLY A 306 -1.37 -2.83 -17.42
N GLY A 307 -0.73 -3.09 -16.28
CA GLY A 307 -0.52 -4.42 -15.73
C GLY A 307 -1.84 -5.12 -15.42
N ILE A 308 -1.80 -6.45 -15.44
CA ILE A 308 -2.98 -7.27 -15.15
C ILE A 308 -2.93 -7.69 -13.68
N VAL A 309 -4.02 -7.44 -12.95
CA VAL A 309 -4.22 -7.92 -11.58
C VAL A 309 -5.07 -9.19 -11.61
N HIS A 310 -4.62 -10.22 -10.90
CA HIS A 310 -5.29 -11.49 -10.75
C HIS A 310 -5.57 -11.78 -9.28
N GLU A 311 -6.82 -12.12 -8.95
CA GLU A 311 -7.21 -12.63 -7.63
C GLU A 311 -7.50 -14.12 -7.75
N ALA A 312 -6.82 -14.96 -6.98
CA ALA A 312 -7.16 -16.37 -6.86
C ALA A 312 -8.41 -16.52 -5.99
N LEU A 313 -9.35 -17.40 -6.34
CA LEU A 313 -10.55 -17.68 -5.54
C LEU A 313 -10.50 -19.08 -4.87
N GLY A 314 -9.32 -19.49 -4.40
CA GLY A 314 -9.00 -20.84 -3.86
C GLY A 314 -8.58 -21.83 -4.95
N PHE A 315 -7.70 -22.80 -4.66
CA PHE A 315 -7.11 -23.80 -5.61
C PHE A 315 -7.28 -23.42 -7.09
N ASP A 316 -6.77 -22.25 -7.45
CA ASP A 316 -6.65 -21.86 -8.85
C ASP A 316 -5.53 -22.70 -9.48
N VAL A 317 -5.56 -22.88 -10.79
CA VAL A 317 -4.39 -23.34 -11.54
C VAL A 317 -4.47 -22.50 -12.80
N THR A 318 -3.88 -21.32 -12.75
CA THR A 318 -3.82 -20.42 -13.90
C THR A 318 -2.80 -20.96 -14.91
N GLU A 319 -3.20 -21.89 -15.78
CA GLU A 319 -2.39 -22.29 -16.94
C GLU A 319 -2.39 -21.16 -17.99
N ARG A 320 -1.66 -20.07 -17.73
CA ARG A 320 -1.26 -19.10 -18.76
C ARG A 320 0.25 -19.17 -19.02
N HIS A 321 0.77 -20.37 -19.25
CA HIS A 321 2.19 -20.62 -19.61
C HIS A 321 2.69 -19.92 -20.90
N GLN A 322 1.93 -19.00 -21.50
CA GLN A 322 2.29 -18.26 -22.73
C GLN A 322 1.91 -16.78 -22.70
N TYR A 323 1.37 -16.25 -21.60
CA TYR A 323 1.35 -14.80 -21.42
C TYR A 323 2.79 -14.36 -21.16
N GLN A 324 3.21 -13.23 -21.74
CA GLN A 324 4.60 -12.74 -21.69
C GLN A 324 4.66 -11.33 -21.07
N GLY A 325 3.64 -10.99 -20.28
CA GLY A 325 3.56 -9.70 -19.63
C GLY A 325 3.47 -9.90 -18.13
N ASP A 326 3.83 -8.86 -17.42
CA ASP A 326 3.95 -8.84 -15.97
C ASP A 326 2.57 -8.92 -15.32
N LEU A 327 2.46 -9.78 -14.31
CA LEU A 327 1.23 -10.07 -13.59
C LEU A 327 1.39 -9.71 -12.12
N LEU A 328 0.31 -9.21 -11.52
CA LEU A 328 0.19 -9.03 -10.08
C LEU A 328 -0.86 -10.01 -9.56
N TYR A 329 -0.43 -10.98 -8.77
CA TYR A 329 -1.28 -12.02 -8.19
C TYR A 329 -1.51 -11.78 -6.70
N TYR A 330 -2.77 -11.88 -6.32
CA TYR A 330 -3.23 -11.90 -4.94
C TYR A 330 -3.95 -13.23 -4.67
N GLY A 331 -3.39 -14.03 -3.76
CA GLY A 331 -4.04 -15.20 -3.19
C GLY A 331 -5.21 -14.83 -2.27
N ALA A 332 -6.06 -15.82 -1.99
CA ALA A 332 -7.18 -15.72 -1.08
C ALA A 332 -6.84 -16.33 0.29
N GLN A 333 -7.80 -16.27 1.23
CA GLN A 333 -7.66 -16.79 2.61
C GLN A 333 -7.53 -18.33 2.73
N LYS A 334 -7.06 -19.02 1.70
CA LYS A 334 -7.07 -20.49 1.57
C LYS A 334 -5.84 -20.92 0.79
N ASN A 335 -5.53 -22.21 0.91
CA ASN A 335 -4.58 -22.90 0.05
C ASN A 335 -4.82 -22.61 -1.45
N ASP A 336 -3.87 -21.93 -2.04
CA ASP A 336 -3.82 -21.57 -3.44
C ASP A 336 -2.71 -22.33 -4.17
N ALA A 337 -2.90 -22.49 -5.48
CA ALA A 337 -1.87 -22.99 -6.38
C ALA A 337 -1.71 -21.98 -7.50
N ILE A 338 -0.57 -21.28 -7.56
CA ILE A 338 -0.35 -20.18 -8.47
C ILE A 338 0.75 -20.58 -9.45
N SER A 339 0.53 -20.32 -10.74
CA SER A 339 1.52 -20.49 -11.81
C SER A 339 1.50 -19.23 -12.66
N ALA A 340 2.50 -18.35 -12.53
CA ALA A 340 2.46 -17.03 -13.15
C ALA A 340 2.95 -17.05 -14.61
N GLY A 341 4.01 -17.81 -14.88
CA GLY A 341 4.39 -18.22 -16.22
C GLY A 341 5.64 -17.52 -16.74
N TRP A 342 5.47 -16.53 -17.61
CA TRP A 342 6.59 -15.71 -18.12
C TRP A 342 6.25 -14.25 -17.85
N GLY A 343 7.25 -13.44 -17.51
CA GLY A 343 7.09 -12.04 -17.16
C GLY A 343 7.88 -11.76 -15.89
N GLU A 344 7.98 -10.49 -15.51
CA GLU A 344 8.46 -10.11 -14.17
C GLU A 344 7.21 -10.02 -13.28
N ASP A 345 6.85 -11.13 -12.62
CA ASP A 345 5.58 -11.27 -11.92
C ASP A 345 5.71 -10.94 -10.42
N VAL A 346 4.69 -10.30 -9.84
CA VAL A 346 4.57 -10.08 -8.39
C VAL A 346 3.46 -10.95 -7.83
N ILE A 347 3.78 -11.80 -6.86
CA ILE A 347 2.89 -12.85 -6.36
C ILE A 347 2.80 -12.80 -4.84
N PHE A 348 1.59 -12.56 -4.34
CA PHE A 348 1.24 -12.70 -2.94
C PHE A 348 0.41 -13.98 -2.74
N GLY A 349 0.92 -14.94 -1.97
CA GLY A 349 0.22 -16.19 -1.62
C GLY A 349 -0.96 -15.97 -0.68
N GLY A 350 -0.85 -15.00 0.23
CA GLY A 350 -1.88 -14.71 1.23
C GLY A 350 -1.79 -15.65 2.43
N SER A 351 -2.90 -15.82 3.16
CA SER A 351 -2.97 -16.80 4.23
C SER A 351 -3.39 -18.17 3.70
N GLY A 352 -2.70 -19.24 4.07
CA GLY A 352 -2.99 -20.51 3.42
C GLY A 352 -1.99 -21.62 3.67
N ASN A 353 -1.92 -22.55 2.73
CA ASN A 353 -0.77 -23.44 2.55
C ASN A 353 -0.61 -23.50 1.05
N ASP A 354 0.19 -22.59 0.54
CA ASP A 354 0.16 -22.17 -0.85
C ASP A 354 1.28 -22.84 -1.63
N GLN A 355 1.03 -23.03 -2.92
CA GLN A 355 2.00 -23.59 -3.86
C GLN A 355 2.17 -22.62 -5.01
N VAL A 356 3.33 -21.98 -5.09
CA VAL A 356 3.64 -20.98 -6.12
C VAL A 356 4.72 -21.50 -7.05
N LEU A 357 4.51 -21.32 -8.35
CA LEU A 357 5.51 -21.41 -9.40
C LEU A 357 5.52 -20.07 -10.12
N ALA A 358 6.57 -19.26 -9.92
CA ALA A 358 6.65 -17.93 -10.51
C ALA A 358 6.92 -18.05 -12.02
N GLY A 359 8.04 -18.69 -12.39
CA GLY A 359 8.25 -19.25 -13.71
C GLY A 359 9.51 -18.74 -14.40
N ARG A 360 9.37 -17.72 -15.24
CA ARG A 360 10.47 -17.17 -16.04
C ARG A 360 10.41 -15.65 -16.03
N GLY A 361 11.54 -15.03 -15.72
CA GLY A 361 11.64 -13.60 -15.50
C GLY A 361 12.08 -13.36 -14.06
N ASP A 362 12.35 -12.11 -13.72
CA ASP A 362 12.81 -11.76 -12.39
C ASP A 362 11.55 -11.53 -11.53
N ASP A 363 11.15 -12.52 -10.74
CA ASP A 363 9.86 -12.56 -10.05
C ASP A 363 9.96 -12.14 -8.57
N ILE A 364 8.90 -11.52 -8.03
CA ILE A 364 8.74 -11.25 -6.59
C ILE A 364 7.66 -12.15 -6.02
N VAL A 365 8.01 -12.97 -5.04
CA VAL A 365 7.09 -13.91 -4.37
C VAL A 365 7.10 -13.71 -2.86
N SER A 366 5.93 -13.39 -2.31
CA SER A 366 5.66 -13.40 -0.87
C SER A 366 4.55 -14.39 -0.55
N LEU A 367 4.87 -15.50 0.11
CA LEU A 367 3.92 -16.58 0.39
C LEU A 367 2.98 -16.30 1.57
N GLY A 368 3.20 -15.24 2.35
CA GLY A 368 2.38 -14.96 3.53
C GLY A 368 2.53 -16.02 4.62
N SER A 369 1.43 -16.35 5.29
CA SER A 369 1.38 -17.19 6.47
C SER A 369 0.86 -18.58 6.16
N GLY A 370 1.62 -19.60 6.59
CA GLY A 370 1.18 -20.97 6.44
C GLY A 370 2.28 -21.98 6.19
N LYS A 371 1.93 -23.07 5.52
CA LYS A 371 2.91 -24.08 5.09
C LYS A 371 3.02 -24.05 3.59
N ASP A 372 3.95 -23.24 3.12
CA ASP A 372 3.98 -22.81 1.74
C ASP A 372 5.16 -23.41 0.99
N LEU A 373 5.03 -23.49 -0.32
CA LEU A 373 6.03 -24.00 -1.23
C LEU A 373 6.13 -23.04 -2.43
N ALA A 374 7.28 -22.39 -2.61
CA ALA A 374 7.56 -21.58 -3.78
C ALA A 374 8.70 -22.15 -4.62
N PHE A 375 8.53 -22.03 -5.93
CA PHE A 375 9.59 -22.18 -6.93
C PHE A 375 9.68 -20.87 -7.73
N GLY A 376 10.84 -20.19 -7.69
CA GLY A 376 11.12 -18.99 -8.48
C GLY A 376 11.18 -19.34 -9.96
N GLY A 377 12.26 -19.98 -10.40
CA GLY A 377 12.35 -20.59 -11.73
C GLY A 377 13.62 -20.20 -12.48
N GLU A 378 13.47 -19.57 -13.65
CA GLU A 378 14.57 -18.96 -14.40
C GLU A 378 14.48 -17.44 -14.25
N GLY A 379 15.53 -16.76 -13.80
CA GLY A 379 15.52 -15.32 -13.55
C GLY A 379 16.14 -15.00 -12.21
N ASP A 380 16.45 -13.73 -11.94
CA ASP A 380 16.97 -13.29 -10.65
C ASP A 380 15.76 -13.00 -9.72
N ASP A 381 15.34 -14.00 -8.94
CA ASP A 381 14.05 -13.98 -8.22
C ASP A 381 14.19 -13.48 -6.76
N PHE A 382 13.14 -12.86 -6.22
CA PHE A 382 12.97 -12.55 -4.79
C PHE A 382 11.89 -13.44 -4.15
N LEU A 383 12.25 -14.23 -3.14
CA LEU A 383 11.33 -15.12 -2.42
C LEU A 383 11.32 -14.84 -0.92
N THR A 384 10.14 -14.68 -0.35
CA THR A 384 9.92 -14.60 1.10
C THR A 384 8.65 -15.35 1.51
N ALA A 385 8.60 -15.72 2.79
CA ALA A 385 7.40 -16.23 3.44
C ALA A 385 7.29 -15.63 4.83
N ALA A 386 6.11 -15.16 5.20
CA ALA A 386 5.93 -14.34 6.39
C ALA A 386 5.93 -15.15 7.68
N SER A 387 5.29 -16.33 7.69
CA SER A 387 5.35 -17.27 8.81
C SER A 387 5.04 -18.72 8.46
N GLY A 388 5.32 -19.63 9.39
CA GLY A 388 4.92 -21.03 9.33
C GLY A 388 6.05 -21.97 8.87
N GLU A 389 5.74 -23.07 8.17
CA GLU A 389 6.76 -24.07 7.76
C GLU A 389 6.88 -24.09 6.24
N ASN A 390 7.89 -23.42 5.71
CA ASN A 390 7.99 -23.04 4.31
C ASN A 390 9.17 -23.69 3.59
N VAL A 391 9.01 -23.92 2.30
CA VAL A 391 10.08 -24.35 1.39
C VAL A 391 10.17 -23.36 0.23
N LEU A 392 11.29 -22.66 0.14
CA LEU A 392 11.58 -21.69 -0.90
C LEU A 392 12.71 -22.24 -1.78
N ASN A 393 12.45 -22.38 -3.07
CA ASN A 393 13.44 -22.79 -4.05
C ASN A 393 13.52 -21.73 -5.15
N ALA A 394 14.60 -20.95 -5.19
CA ALA A 394 14.67 -19.84 -6.11
C ALA A 394 15.02 -20.31 -7.53
N GLY A 395 16.05 -21.15 -7.69
CA GLY A 395 16.23 -21.96 -8.88
C GLY A 395 17.45 -21.59 -9.70
N ALA A 396 17.31 -20.78 -10.73
CA ALA A 396 18.40 -20.40 -11.62
C ALA A 396 18.41 -18.91 -11.88
N GLY A 397 19.46 -18.24 -11.40
CA GLY A 397 19.62 -16.79 -11.41
C GLY A 397 20.35 -16.36 -10.15
N ASN A 398 20.61 -15.07 -9.97
CA ASN A 398 21.14 -14.55 -8.73
C ASN A 398 19.96 -14.17 -7.84
N ASP A 399 19.58 -15.09 -6.98
CA ASP A 399 18.31 -15.00 -6.28
C ASP A 399 18.44 -14.34 -4.89
N ALA A 400 17.33 -13.86 -4.34
CA ALA A 400 17.24 -13.32 -3.00
C ALA A 400 16.18 -14.06 -2.18
N LEU A 401 16.58 -14.65 -1.06
CA LEU A 401 15.69 -15.37 -0.15
C LEU A 401 15.72 -14.73 1.23
N VAL A 402 14.58 -14.18 1.65
CA VAL A 402 14.43 -13.49 2.94
C VAL A 402 13.64 -14.37 3.91
N SER A 403 14.12 -14.48 5.14
CA SER A 403 13.39 -15.17 6.20
C SER A 403 12.25 -14.31 6.73
N GLY A 404 11.08 -14.90 6.96
CA GLY A 404 10.11 -14.37 7.91
C GLY A 404 10.18 -15.06 9.27
N LEU A 405 9.05 -15.10 9.95
CA LEU A 405 8.87 -15.89 11.17
C LEU A 405 8.75 -17.38 10.82
N GLY A 406 8.88 -18.26 11.81
CA GLY A 406 8.70 -19.70 11.61
C GLY A 406 9.92 -20.41 11.01
N GLU A 407 9.68 -21.57 10.41
CA GLU A 407 10.71 -22.45 9.86
C GLU A 407 10.72 -22.35 8.34
N THR A 408 11.86 -22.02 7.75
CA THR A 408 12.04 -21.92 6.30
C THR A 408 13.23 -22.76 5.85
N GLU A 409 13.00 -23.65 4.88
CA GLU A 409 14.05 -24.27 4.08
C GLU A 409 14.23 -23.44 2.80
N ALA A 410 15.41 -22.84 2.65
CA ALA A 410 15.76 -21.96 1.55
C ALA A 410 16.84 -22.61 0.67
N LEU A 411 16.53 -22.77 -0.60
CA LEU A 411 17.39 -23.37 -1.62
C LEU A 411 17.67 -22.29 -2.67
N GLY A 412 18.92 -21.84 -2.77
CA GLY A 412 19.34 -20.82 -3.74
C GLY A 412 19.30 -21.40 -5.15
N GLY A 413 20.26 -22.27 -5.46
CA GLY A 413 20.21 -23.07 -6.68
C GLY A 413 21.46 -22.87 -7.52
N ASN A 414 21.33 -22.31 -8.73
CA ASN A 414 22.49 -21.88 -9.51
C ASN A 414 22.51 -20.37 -9.62
N GLY A 415 23.67 -19.76 -9.40
CA GLY A 415 23.87 -18.31 -9.45
C GLY A 415 24.46 -17.82 -8.14
N ASP A 416 24.75 -16.53 -8.05
CA ASP A 416 25.32 -15.93 -6.84
C ASP A 416 24.16 -15.46 -5.95
N ASP A 417 23.75 -16.28 -4.98
CA ASP A 417 22.51 -16.06 -4.24
C ASP A 417 22.70 -15.26 -2.94
N VAL A 418 21.65 -14.52 -2.55
CA VAL A 418 21.59 -13.72 -1.32
C VAL A 418 20.55 -14.29 -0.38
N PHE A 419 20.97 -14.60 0.84
CA PHE A 419 20.07 -15.00 1.93
C PHE A 419 20.04 -13.90 2.98
N VAL A 420 18.86 -13.52 3.45
CA VAL A 420 18.70 -12.53 4.52
C VAL A 420 17.95 -13.17 5.67
N PHE A 421 18.62 -13.34 6.80
CA PHE A 421 18.00 -13.72 8.06
C PHE A 421 17.68 -12.48 8.88
N VAL A 422 16.44 -12.35 9.34
CA VAL A 422 16.03 -11.29 10.27
C VAL A 422 15.68 -11.89 11.62
N ASP A 423 16.31 -11.42 12.69
CA ASP A 423 15.99 -11.86 14.04
C ASP A 423 14.50 -11.56 14.36
N PRO A 424 13.71 -12.55 14.82
CA PRO A 424 12.30 -12.34 15.17
C PRO A 424 12.06 -11.22 16.17
N ALA A 425 13.03 -10.92 17.05
CA ALA A 425 12.92 -9.80 17.98
C ALA A 425 12.86 -8.45 17.25
N LEU A 426 13.56 -8.31 16.13
CA LEU A 426 13.49 -7.13 15.27
C LEU A 426 12.19 -7.06 14.46
N LEU A 427 11.45 -8.16 14.40
CA LEU A 427 10.12 -8.20 13.80
C LEU A 427 9.00 -7.95 14.82
N GLY A 428 9.32 -7.62 16.08
CA GLY A 428 8.34 -7.47 17.16
C GLY A 428 7.88 -8.81 17.77
N HIS A 429 8.52 -9.92 17.41
CA HIS A 429 8.17 -11.28 17.82
C HIS A 429 9.34 -12.05 18.47
N PRO A 430 9.92 -11.57 19.58
CA PRO A 430 11.13 -12.15 20.18
C PRO A 430 10.97 -13.61 20.66
N ASP A 431 9.74 -14.07 20.88
CA ASP A 431 9.44 -15.43 21.31
C ASP A 431 9.00 -16.35 20.16
N ALA A 432 8.90 -15.83 18.92
CA ALA A 432 8.51 -16.65 17.78
C ALA A 432 9.59 -17.67 17.43
N PRO A 433 9.21 -18.91 17.06
CA PRO A 433 10.17 -19.85 16.52
C PRO A 433 10.73 -19.27 15.22
N ALA A 434 12.04 -19.30 15.08
CA ALA A 434 12.71 -19.03 13.81
C ALA A 434 13.73 -20.13 13.53
N SER A 435 13.61 -20.73 12.35
CA SER A 435 14.61 -21.63 11.81
C SER A 435 14.82 -21.28 10.34
N PHE A 436 16.05 -21.00 9.95
CA PHE A 436 16.38 -20.72 8.56
C PHE A 436 17.46 -21.70 8.09
N SER A 437 17.05 -22.66 7.26
CA SER A 437 17.91 -23.72 6.74
C SER A 437 18.27 -23.44 5.30
N ILE A 438 19.52 -23.07 5.07
CA ILE A 438 20.04 -22.60 3.77
C ILE A 438 20.88 -23.69 3.10
N ASP A 439 20.57 -23.96 1.82
CA ASP A 439 21.49 -24.56 0.86
C ASP A 439 21.73 -23.57 -0.28
N GLY A 440 22.89 -22.90 -0.28
CA GLY A 440 23.26 -21.92 -1.31
C GLY A 440 23.33 -22.54 -2.71
N GLY A 441 23.76 -23.80 -2.79
CA GLY A 441 23.85 -24.48 -4.09
C GLY A 441 25.15 -24.17 -4.81
N ALA A 442 25.07 -23.58 -5.99
CA ALA A 442 26.20 -23.37 -6.88
C ALA A 442 26.36 -21.90 -7.28
N GLY A 443 27.44 -21.29 -6.83
CA GLY A 443 27.80 -19.91 -7.17
C GLY A 443 28.67 -19.36 -6.07
N HIS A 444 28.62 -18.05 -5.87
CA HIS A 444 29.16 -17.38 -4.69
C HIS A 444 28.03 -16.81 -3.84
N ASP A 445 27.68 -17.54 -2.78
CA ASP A 445 26.46 -17.26 -2.01
C ASP A 445 26.77 -16.44 -0.75
N ILE A 446 25.92 -15.47 -0.43
CA ILE A 446 26.08 -14.55 0.71
C ILE A 446 24.90 -14.67 1.67
N LEU A 447 25.19 -14.76 2.97
CA LEU A 447 24.20 -14.67 4.05
C LEU A 447 24.36 -13.35 4.82
N TYR A 448 23.32 -12.52 4.80
CA TYR A 448 23.17 -11.39 5.70
C TYR A 448 22.40 -11.80 6.96
N LEU A 449 22.96 -11.51 8.13
CA LEU A 449 22.29 -11.65 9.41
C LEU A 449 21.92 -10.26 9.93
N VAL A 450 20.62 -9.96 9.96
CA VAL A 450 20.06 -8.73 10.54
C VAL A 450 19.77 -8.99 12.01
N LEU A 451 20.63 -8.45 12.88
CA LEU A 451 20.60 -8.70 14.31
C LEU A 451 20.66 -7.39 15.09
N ASP A 452 20.20 -7.40 16.34
CA ASP A 452 20.39 -6.25 17.23
C ASP A 452 21.89 -6.00 17.52
N PRO A 453 22.29 -4.74 17.81
CA PRO A 453 23.68 -4.39 18.08
C PRO A 453 24.32 -5.18 19.24
N GLU A 454 23.55 -5.55 20.27
CA GLU A 454 24.03 -6.33 21.40
C GLU A 454 24.39 -7.77 21.01
N SER A 455 23.55 -8.41 20.19
CA SER A 455 23.80 -9.72 19.58
C SER A 455 25.06 -9.70 18.70
N ILE A 456 25.21 -8.69 17.85
CA ILE A 456 26.42 -8.52 17.03
C ILE A 456 27.66 -8.35 17.91
N ALA A 457 27.56 -7.57 18.99
CA ALA A 457 28.69 -7.37 19.91
C ALA A 457 29.08 -8.65 20.65
N ALA A 458 28.12 -9.52 20.96
CA ALA A 458 28.35 -10.79 21.63
C ALA A 458 28.98 -11.84 20.70
N ASP A 459 28.36 -12.05 19.54
CA ASP A 459 28.57 -13.25 18.73
C ASP A 459 29.11 -12.96 17.31
N GLY A 460 29.19 -11.69 16.90
CA GLY A 460 29.51 -11.30 15.53
C GLY A 460 30.83 -11.83 14.98
N ALA A 461 31.87 -11.95 15.82
CA ALA A 461 33.15 -12.52 15.39
C ALA A 461 33.06 -14.03 15.08
N ALA A 462 32.19 -14.76 15.78
CA ALA A 462 31.95 -16.19 15.53
C ALA A 462 31.02 -16.38 14.33
N LEU A 463 30.00 -15.52 14.18
CA LEU A 463 29.10 -15.50 13.03
C LEU A 463 29.86 -15.24 11.72
N LEU A 464 30.70 -14.20 11.65
CA LEU A 464 31.53 -13.90 10.48
C LEU A 464 32.55 -15.01 10.14
N ALA A 465 32.90 -15.84 11.13
CA ALA A 465 33.76 -16.99 10.92
C ALA A 465 33.00 -18.26 10.48
N GLY A 466 31.67 -18.17 10.34
CA GLY A 466 30.81 -19.31 9.99
C GLY A 466 30.71 -20.37 11.08
N ASP A 467 30.80 -19.98 12.36
CA ASP A 467 30.68 -20.95 13.46
C ASP A 467 29.26 -21.54 13.52
N ALA A 468 29.14 -22.81 13.14
CA ALA A 468 27.85 -23.49 13.02
C ALA A 468 27.07 -23.60 14.35
N ALA A 469 27.75 -23.62 15.51
CA ALA A 469 27.07 -23.68 16.79
C ALA A 469 26.45 -22.33 17.17
N THR A 470 27.14 -21.24 16.82
CA THR A 470 26.67 -19.87 17.02
C THR A 470 25.50 -19.58 16.07
N LEU A 471 25.62 -19.90 14.78
CA LEU A 471 24.52 -19.80 13.81
C LEU A 471 23.27 -20.58 14.28
N ALA A 472 23.46 -21.83 14.73
CA ALA A 472 22.37 -22.64 15.26
C ALA A 472 21.72 -22.06 16.54
N GLY A 473 22.45 -21.21 17.28
CA GLY A 473 21.91 -20.45 18.41
C GLY A 473 20.83 -19.43 17.99
N TYR A 474 20.93 -18.91 16.77
CA TYR A 474 19.94 -18.03 16.14
C TYR A 474 18.93 -18.80 15.27
N GLY A 475 18.94 -20.14 15.31
CA GLY A 475 18.09 -20.96 14.44
C GLY A 475 18.55 -21.04 12.98
N VAL A 476 19.76 -20.54 12.66
CA VAL A 476 20.28 -20.56 11.29
C VAL A 476 21.16 -21.80 11.08
N THR A 477 20.92 -22.50 9.97
CA THR A 477 21.85 -23.52 9.46
C THR A 477 22.18 -23.19 8.02
N ALA A 478 23.47 -23.18 7.69
CA ALA A 478 23.93 -22.78 6.36
C ALA A 478 24.88 -23.82 5.78
N LYS A 479 24.61 -24.20 4.53
CA LYS A 479 25.46 -25.02 3.68
C LYS A 479 25.56 -24.32 2.33
N GLY A 480 26.73 -24.36 1.70
CA GLY A 480 26.95 -23.72 0.40
C GLY A 480 27.18 -22.22 0.46
N VAL A 481 26.99 -21.57 1.62
CA VAL A 481 27.27 -20.13 1.79
C VAL A 481 28.79 -19.85 1.84
N ASP A 482 29.24 -18.92 1.01
CA ASP A 482 30.64 -18.50 0.88
C ASP A 482 31.01 -17.30 1.75
N GLU A 483 30.07 -16.37 1.95
CA GLU A 483 30.26 -15.15 2.75
C GLU A 483 29.12 -14.94 3.75
N ILE A 484 29.47 -14.46 4.95
CA ILE A 484 28.49 -14.02 5.96
C ILE A 484 28.77 -12.55 6.26
N ALA A 485 27.72 -11.74 6.23
CA ALA A 485 27.72 -10.33 6.57
C ALA A 485 26.72 -10.05 7.70
N LEU A 486 26.97 -8.99 8.47
CA LEU A 486 26.11 -8.60 9.60
C LEU A 486 25.52 -7.23 9.32
N ILE A 487 24.21 -7.10 9.55
CA ILE A 487 23.47 -5.84 9.47
C ILE A 487 22.95 -5.54 10.88
N ALA A 488 23.25 -4.35 11.39
CA ALA A 488 22.82 -3.93 12.73
C ALA A 488 21.43 -3.30 12.65
N GLY A 489 20.42 -4.01 13.15
CA GLY A 489 19.02 -3.58 13.13
C GLY A 489 18.42 -3.48 11.73
N ARG A 490 17.09 -3.27 11.66
CA ARG A 490 16.38 -3.11 10.38
C ARG A 490 16.76 -1.82 9.64
N GLU A 491 17.08 -0.76 10.38
CA GLU A 491 17.58 0.51 9.81
C GLU A 491 18.86 0.36 8.96
N GLY A 492 19.62 -0.72 9.15
CA GLY A 492 20.83 -1.01 8.37
C GLY A 492 20.58 -1.70 7.04
N ILE A 493 19.36 -2.21 6.78
CA ILE A 493 19.03 -3.03 5.61
C ILE A 493 19.23 -2.24 4.32
N ASP A 494 18.63 -1.06 4.21
CA ASP A 494 18.73 -0.19 3.02
C ASP A 494 20.19 0.11 2.64
N SER A 495 21.01 0.48 3.62
CA SER A 495 22.44 0.77 3.39
C SER A 495 23.23 -0.46 2.93
N ALA A 496 22.80 -1.66 3.27
CA ALA A 496 23.47 -2.89 2.90
C ALA A 496 22.97 -3.45 1.56
N LEU A 497 21.67 -3.32 1.27
CA LEU A 497 21.00 -4.07 0.21
C LEU A 497 20.51 -3.22 -0.98
N SER A 498 20.46 -1.88 -0.86
CA SER A 498 20.07 -0.98 -1.97
C SER A 498 20.93 -1.06 -3.24
N GLY A 499 22.07 -1.75 -3.19
CA GLY A 499 22.89 -2.04 -4.37
C GLY A 499 22.39 -3.21 -5.22
N TYR A 500 21.45 -4.02 -4.72
CA TYR A 500 20.86 -5.14 -5.45
C TYR A 500 19.62 -4.70 -6.23
N ALA A 501 19.44 -5.20 -7.46
CA ALA A 501 18.31 -4.83 -8.31
C ALA A 501 16.96 -5.22 -7.70
N TRP A 502 16.87 -6.45 -7.17
CA TRP A 502 15.66 -6.96 -6.50
C TRP A 502 15.24 -6.12 -5.29
N TYR A 503 16.16 -5.38 -4.64
CA TYR A 503 15.86 -4.65 -3.40
C TYR A 503 14.90 -3.49 -3.65
N GLU A 504 15.14 -2.71 -4.71
CA GLU A 504 14.29 -1.56 -5.03
C GLU A 504 12.84 -2.02 -5.23
N GLU A 505 12.63 -3.07 -6.02
CA GLU A 505 11.30 -3.59 -6.32
C GLU A 505 10.64 -4.27 -5.11
N ALA A 506 11.37 -5.07 -4.33
CA ALA A 506 10.84 -5.68 -3.11
C ALA A 506 10.48 -4.64 -2.03
N SER A 507 11.26 -3.55 -1.94
CA SER A 507 11.02 -2.46 -0.98
C SER A 507 9.74 -1.67 -1.29
N LEU A 508 9.35 -1.53 -2.57
CA LEU A 508 8.07 -0.91 -2.96
C LEU A 508 6.87 -1.65 -2.35
N TRP A 509 7.01 -2.96 -2.13
CA TRP A 509 6.00 -3.83 -1.53
C TRP A 509 6.20 -4.04 -0.02
N ASN A 510 7.13 -3.30 0.60
CA ASN A 510 7.45 -3.39 2.03
C ASN A 510 7.92 -4.80 2.48
N LEU A 511 8.65 -5.52 1.61
CA LEU A 511 9.07 -6.90 1.87
C LEU A 511 10.46 -7.04 2.53
N VAL A 512 11.19 -5.94 2.71
CA VAL A 512 12.56 -5.91 3.25
C VAL A 512 12.80 -4.72 4.15
#